data_AF-A0A9W9XE15-F1
#
_entry.id   AF-A0A9W9XE15-F1
#
_cell.length_a   1.000
_cell.length_b   1.000
_cell.length_c   1.000
_cell.angle_alpha   90.00
_cell.angle_beta   90.00
_cell.angle_gamma   90.00
#
_symmetry.space_group_name_H-M   'P 1'
#
loop_
_entity.id
_entity.type
_entity.pdbx_description
1 polymer ?
#
loop_
_entity_poly.entity_id
_entity_poly.type
_entity_poly.pdbx_seq_one_letter_code
_entity_poly.pdbx_strand_id
1 'polypeptide(L)'
;MWSDKQTSGFTPVKGYSQTHLVDRKLLYGPDSTPCSAFVLGQIIWFDYALRYLSQIEAALVKKRKKCLQRRDLDPALLKSCDDLLAETREEFADLEQGMLVTENMLPEGNVKGAYETLREDPSWWLRKELVRECIARGGCCARRCGCCENRSLDRSKGHGLGHCTSACHCCAKTGEWWVTTERRAEMIDILGDSLHSRDPEYLVKMADAFFEPQKKSALAKLSERLVRKVKTGIAEWREKRLERMHLKQIEKLHRVEIERVRLLEVKELLAYNACYFDEKDWECW
;
A
#
# COMPACT_ATOMS: atom_id res chain seq x y z
N MET A 1 8.43 -12.68 -44.33
CA MET A 1 8.68 -13.31 -43.03
C MET A 1 8.74 -12.21 -41.98
N TRP A 2 7.64 -11.98 -41.26
CA TRP A 2 7.68 -11.16 -40.05
C TRP A 2 8.25 -12.07 -38.97
N SER A 3 9.43 -11.76 -38.42
CA SER A 3 9.88 -12.48 -37.23
C SER A 3 8.93 -12.04 -36.11
N ASP A 4 8.02 -12.92 -35.73
CA ASP A 4 7.12 -12.72 -34.59
C ASP A 4 7.98 -12.49 -33.34
N LYS A 5 8.25 -11.23 -33.04
CA LYS A 5 8.75 -10.85 -31.72
C LYS A 5 7.60 -11.15 -30.77
N GLN A 6 7.66 -12.32 -30.16
CA GLN A 6 6.74 -12.79 -29.13
C GLN A 6 6.51 -11.65 -28.13
N THR A 7 5.34 -11.04 -28.19
CA THR A 7 4.99 -9.91 -27.35
C THR A 7 4.76 -10.44 -25.94
N SER A 8 5.39 -9.82 -24.95
CA SER A 8 5.25 -10.20 -23.53
C SER A 8 3.89 -9.82 -22.92
N GLY A 9 2.94 -9.33 -23.72
CA GLY A 9 1.64 -8.82 -23.28
C GLY A 9 0.45 -9.61 -23.84
N PHE A 10 -0.72 -8.97 -23.85
CA PHE A 10 -1.95 -9.58 -24.33
C PHE A 10 -2.18 -9.40 -25.83
N THR A 11 -2.78 -10.41 -26.46
CA THR A 11 -3.31 -10.32 -27.82
C THR A 11 -4.73 -10.85 -27.88
N PRO A 12 -5.65 -10.22 -28.64
CA PRO A 12 -7.02 -10.71 -28.75
C PRO A 12 -7.08 -12.02 -29.56
N VAL A 13 -7.96 -12.94 -29.15
CA VAL A 13 -8.22 -14.16 -29.95
C VAL A 13 -8.88 -13.81 -31.29
N LYS A 14 -8.69 -14.68 -32.30
CA LYS A 14 -9.34 -14.51 -33.61
C LYS A 14 -10.87 -14.46 -33.44
N GLY A 15 -11.49 -13.41 -34.00
CA GLY A 15 -12.94 -13.20 -33.91
C GLY A 15 -13.42 -12.49 -32.64
N TYR A 16 -12.52 -11.89 -31.84
CA TYR A 16 -12.85 -11.17 -30.60
C TYR A 16 -14.07 -10.22 -30.71
N SER A 17 -14.17 -9.43 -31.79
CA SER A 17 -15.25 -8.45 -31.95
C SER A 17 -16.63 -9.07 -32.21
N GLN A 18 -16.67 -10.35 -32.60
CA GLN A 18 -17.88 -11.08 -32.99
C GLN A 18 -18.46 -11.92 -31.85
N THR A 19 -17.72 -12.12 -30.75
CA THR A 19 -18.17 -12.93 -29.61
C THR A 19 -18.90 -12.10 -28.56
N HIS A 20 -19.79 -12.76 -27.81
CA HIS A 20 -20.41 -12.17 -26.62
C HIS A 20 -19.34 -11.80 -25.59
N LEU A 21 -19.60 -10.75 -24.82
CA LEU A 21 -18.62 -10.16 -23.91
C LEU A 21 -17.98 -11.19 -22.95
N VAL A 22 -18.81 -12.08 -22.37
CA VAL A 22 -18.36 -13.12 -21.44
C VAL A 22 -17.49 -14.20 -22.10
N ASP A 23 -17.60 -14.36 -23.42
CA ASP A 23 -16.87 -15.34 -24.21
C ASP A 23 -15.58 -14.77 -24.82
N ARG A 24 -15.36 -13.44 -24.71
CA ARG A 24 -14.17 -12.78 -25.21
C ARG A 24 -12.95 -13.18 -24.38
N LYS A 25 -11.88 -13.54 -25.09
CA LYS A 25 -10.61 -13.95 -24.49
C LYS A 25 -9.44 -13.15 -25.04
N LEU A 26 -8.47 -12.88 -24.18
CA LEU A 26 -7.14 -12.42 -24.55
C LEU A 26 -6.13 -13.54 -24.29
N LEU A 27 -5.10 -13.64 -25.12
CA LEU A 27 -3.99 -14.58 -24.94
C LEU A 27 -2.84 -13.84 -24.28
N TYR A 28 -2.34 -14.38 -23.16
CA TYR A 28 -1.25 -13.79 -22.40
C TYR A 28 0.06 -14.54 -22.60
N GLY A 29 1.13 -13.79 -22.89
CA GLY A 29 2.50 -14.29 -22.84
C GLY A 29 2.84 -15.35 -23.88
N PRO A 30 4.03 -15.98 -23.76
CA PRO A 30 4.55 -16.92 -24.76
C PRO A 30 3.71 -18.19 -24.89
N ASP A 31 3.12 -18.65 -23.78
CA ASP A 31 2.29 -19.85 -23.72
C ASP A 31 0.85 -19.62 -24.20
N SER A 32 0.52 -18.39 -24.63
CA SER A 32 -0.80 -18.00 -25.09
C SER A 32 -1.92 -18.37 -24.10
N THR A 33 -1.70 -18.14 -22.81
CA THR A 33 -2.67 -18.50 -21.78
C THR A 33 -3.97 -17.73 -21.98
N PRO A 34 -5.12 -18.40 -22.21
CA PRO A 34 -6.37 -17.71 -22.43
C PRO A 34 -6.89 -17.09 -21.12
N CYS A 35 -7.21 -15.80 -21.19
CA CYS A 35 -7.74 -15.01 -20.09
C CYS A 35 -9.09 -14.43 -20.48
N SER A 36 -10.06 -14.47 -19.58
CA SER A 36 -11.36 -13.84 -19.80
C SER A 36 -11.22 -12.32 -19.84
N ALA A 37 -11.64 -11.70 -20.94
CA ALA A 37 -11.65 -10.25 -21.09
C ALA A 37 -12.54 -9.58 -20.03
N PHE A 38 -13.63 -10.25 -19.64
CA PHE A 38 -14.51 -9.80 -18.57
C PHE A 38 -13.79 -9.74 -17.22
N VAL A 39 -13.05 -10.79 -16.84
CA VAL A 39 -12.30 -10.81 -15.57
C VAL A 39 -11.24 -9.72 -15.52
N LEU A 40 -10.47 -9.54 -16.61
CA LEU A 40 -9.46 -8.49 -16.70
C LEU A 40 -10.09 -7.09 -16.62
N GLY A 41 -11.18 -6.87 -17.33
CA GLY A 41 -11.95 -5.63 -17.29
C GLY A 41 -12.45 -5.31 -15.88
N GLN A 42 -13.01 -6.30 -15.18
CA GLN A 42 -13.50 -6.14 -13.82
C GLN A 42 -12.39 -5.75 -12.83
N ILE A 43 -11.21 -6.35 -12.90
CA ILE A 43 -10.06 -5.96 -12.05
C ILE A 43 -9.68 -4.49 -12.28
N ILE A 44 -9.56 -4.08 -13.54
CA ILE A 44 -9.20 -2.69 -13.89
C ILE A 44 -10.29 -1.72 -13.41
N TRP A 45 -11.56 -2.11 -13.54
CA TRP A 45 -12.70 -1.34 -13.08
C TRP A 45 -12.72 -1.19 -11.55
N PHE A 46 -12.56 -2.29 -10.80
CA PHE A 46 -12.50 -2.25 -9.33
C PHE A 46 -11.35 -1.39 -8.85
N ASP A 47 -10.16 -1.53 -9.43
CA ASP A 47 -9.01 -0.69 -9.08
C ASP A 47 -9.29 0.80 -9.29
N TYR A 48 -9.95 1.16 -10.41
CA TYR A 48 -10.35 2.54 -10.67
C TYR A 48 -11.39 3.05 -9.66
N ALA A 49 -12.42 2.26 -9.37
CA ALA A 49 -13.49 2.62 -8.44
C ALA A 49 -12.97 2.78 -7.00
N LEU A 50 -12.11 1.88 -6.54
CA LEU A 50 -11.43 1.99 -5.24
C LEU A 50 -10.53 3.23 -5.16
N ARG A 51 -9.81 3.56 -6.25
CA ARG A 51 -9.04 4.82 -6.34
C ARG A 51 -9.96 6.04 -6.30
N TYR A 52 -11.13 5.96 -6.91
CA TYR A 52 -12.11 7.03 -6.92
C TYR A 52 -12.65 7.31 -5.51
N LEU A 53 -13.11 6.27 -4.79
CA LEU A 53 -13.60 6.39 -3.42
C LEU A 53 -12.51 6.85 -2.45
N SER A 54 -11.29 6.34 -2.58
CA SER A 54 -10.14 6.80 -1.77
C SER A 54 -9.89 8.31 -1.94
N GLN A 55 -10.12 8.84 -3.14
CA GLN A 55 -9.93 10.26 -3.43
C GLN A 55 -11.05 11.12 -2.86
N ILE A 56 -12.28 10.62 -2.85
CA ILE A 56 -13.42 11.22 -2.15
C ILE A 56 -13.15 11.26 -0.65
N GLU A 57 -12.78 10.12 -0.05
CA GLU A 57 -12.48 10.04 1.38
C GLU A 57 -11.42 11.07 1.77
N ALA A 58 -10.32 11.16 1.03
CA ALA A 58 -9.26 12.14 1.28
C ALA A 58 -9.77 13.60 1.21
N ALA A 59 -10.67 13.90 0.27
CA ALA A 59 -11.28 15.22 0.14
C ALA A 59 -12.23 15.52 1.31
N LEU A 60 -13.07 14.57 1.71
CA LEU A 60 -14.00 14.68 2.84
C LEU A 60 -13.25 14.84 4.17
N VAL A 61 -12.21 14.03 4.42
CA VAL A 61 -11.36 14.15 5.62
C VAL A 61 -10.74 15.55 5.70
N LYS A 62 -10.25 16.08 4.58
CA LYS A 62 -9.70 17.44 4.53
C LYS A 62 -10.77 18.51 4.78
N LYS A 63 -11.97 18.34 4.23
CA LYS A 63 -13.11 19.25 4.43
C LYS A 63 -13.58 19.24 5.89
N ARG A 64 -13.74 18.05 6.47
CA ARG A 64 -14.05 17.83 7.89
C ARG A 64 -13.04 18.50 8.80
N LYS A 65 -11.74 18.27 8.58
CA LYS A 65 -10.64 18.90 9.34
C LYS A 65 -10.72 20.43 9.29
N LYS A 66 -11.00 21.00 8.12
CA LYS A 66 -11.19 22.46 7.99
C LYS A 66 -12.40 22.94 8.76
N CYS A 67 -13.53 22.23 8.72
CA CYS A 67 -14.74 22.58 9.48
C CYS A 67 -14.44 22.65 11.00
N LEU A 68 -13.75 21.62 11.53
CA LEU A 68 -13.36 21.57 12.95
C LEU A 68 -12.38 22.68 13.39
N GLN A 69 -11.65 23.27 12.44
CA GLN A 69 -10.70 24.36 12.73
C GLN A 69 -11.33 25.75 12.67
N ARG A 70 -12.58 25.87 12.20
CA ARG A 70 -13.30 27.14 12.15
C ARG A 70 -13.80 27.54 13.54
N ARG A 71 -13.83 28.85 13.82
CA ARG A 71 -14.41 29.40 15.05
C ARG A 71 -15.93 29.26 15.04
N ASP A 72 -16.53 29.40 13.86
CA ASP A 72 -17.94 29.18 13.54
C ASP A 72 -18.11 27.73 13.04
N LEU A 73 -18.12 26.77 13.96
CA LEU A 73 -18.40 25.38 13.61
C LEU A 73 -19.81 25.30 13.00
N ASP A 74 -19.91 24.76 11.78
CA ASP A 74 -21.18 24.41 11.14
C ASP A 74 -21.47 22.92 11.42
N PRO A 75 -22.36 22.61 12.38
CA PRO A 75 -22.64 21.22 12.76
C PRO A 75 -23.33 20.44 11.63
N ALA A 76 -24.11 21.11 10.78
CA ALA A 76 -24.78 20.48 9.65
C ALA A 76 -23.76 20.05 8.60
N LEU A 77 -22.77 20.90 8.30
CA LEU A 77 -21.68 20.56 7.40
C LEU A 77 -20.79 19.43 7.96
N LEU A 78 -20.50 19.45 9.27
CA LEU A 78 -19.72 18.40 9.92
C LEU A 78 -20.45 17.05 9.84
N LYS A 79 -21.74 17.02 10.21
CA LYS A 79 -22.58 15.82 10.12
C LYS A 79 -22.65 15.30 8.68
N SER A 80 -22.86 16.18 7.71
CA SER A 80 -22.87 15.80 6.28
C SER A 80 -21.53 15.18 5.84
N CYS A 81 -20.39 15.68 6.32
CA CYS A 81 -19.10 15.07 6.02
C CYS A 81 -18.95 13.68 6.67
N ASP A 82 -19.44 13.51 7.90
CA ASP A 82 -19.37 12.25 8.63
C ASP A 82 -20.28 11.17 7.99
N ASP A 83 -21.50 11.54 7.60
CA ASP A 83 -22.44 10.67 6.90
C ASP A 83 -21.84 10.19 5.56
N LEU A 84 -21.31 11.12 4.74
CA LEU A 84 -20.68 10.77 3.46
C LEU A 84 -19.38 9.95 3.62
N LEU A 85 -18.63 10.16 4.71
CA LEU A 85 -17.45 9.36 5.01
C LEU A 85 -17.82 7.92 5.37
N ALA A 86 -18.91 7.72 6.11
CA ALA A 86 -19.40 6.39 6.45
C ALA A 86 -19.84 5.64 5.18
N GLU A 87 -20.69 6.26 4.35
CA GLU A 87 -21.15 5.71 3.08
C GLU A 87 -19.98 5.36 2.15
N THR A 88 -19.02 6.28 1.98
CA THR A 88 -17.84 6.06 1.11
C THR A 88 -17.00 4.87 1.59
N ARG A 89 -16.93 4.62 2.90
CA ARG A 89 -16.14 3.52 3.48
C ARG A 89 -16.85 2.18 3.37
N GLU A 90 -18.17 2.17 3.51
CA GLU A 90 -19.00 0.98 3.29
C GLU A 90 -18.88 0.53 1.83
N GLU A 91 -19.09 1.44 0.87
CA GLU A 91 -18.94 1.13 -0.55
C GLU A 91 -17.51 0.69 -0.91
N PHE A 92 -16.50 1.29 -0.27
CA PHE A 92 -15.11 0.87 -0.46
C PHE A 92 -14.90 -0.59 -0.02
N ALA A 93 -15.45 -0.99 1.14
CA ALA A 93 -15.33 -2.35 1.63
C ALA A 93 -16.03 -3.36 0.70
N ASP A 94 -17.21 -3.02 0.18
CA ASP A 94 -17.94 -3.85 -0.77
C ASP A 94 -17.15 -4.05 -2.08
N LEU A 95 -16.56 -2.97 -2.60
CA LEU A 95 -15.72 -3.03 -3.80
C LEU A 95 -14.41 -3.80 -3.56
N GLU A 96 -13.82 -3.72 -2.37
CA GLU A 96 -12.64 -4.53 -2.03
C GLU A 96 -12.97 -6.01 -2.01
N GLN A 97 -14.12 -6.39 -1.46
CA GLN A 97 -14.57 -7.78 -1.49
C GLN A 97 -14.84 -8.25 -2.92
N GLY A 98 -15.45 -7.42 -3.76
CA GLY A 98 -15.64 -7.70 -5.18
C GLY A 98 -14.32 -7.85 -5.94
N MET A 99 -13.33 -7.00 -5.64
CA MET A 99 -11.99 -7.09 -6.20
C MET A 99 -11.33 -8.41 -5.82
N LEU A 100 -11.35 -8.79 -4.55
CA LEU A 100 -10.78 -10.05 -4.06
C LEU A 100 -11.41 -11.27 -4.74
N VAL A 101 -12.74 -11.30 -4.88
CA VAL A 101 -13.44 -12.39 -5.60
C VAL A 101 -12.98 -12.47 -7.06
N THR A 102 -12.82 -11.33 -7.71
CA THR A 102 -12.42 -11.25 -9.12
C THR A 102 -10.96 -11.64 -9.32
N GLU A 103 -10.06 -11.25 -8.42
CA GLU A 103 -8.66 -11.66 -8.42
C GLU A 103 -8.52 -13.18 -8.32
N ASN A 104 -9.38 -13.83 -7.52
CA ASN A 104 -9.41 -15.30 -7.42
C ASN A 104 -9.93 -16.00 -8.69
N MET A 105 -10.56 -15.27 -9.62
CA MET A 105 -10.96 -15.79 -10.93
C MET A 105 -9.85 -15.70 -11.99
N LEU A 106 -8.70 -15.09 -11.66
CA LEU A 106 -7.56 -15.08 -12.58
C LEU A 106 -7.04 -16.50 -12.83
N PRO A 107 -6.69 -16.85 -14.08
CA PRO A 107 -6.05 -18.12 -14.38
C PRO A 107 -4.76 -18.29 -13.57
N GLU A 108 -4.63 -19.43 -12.89
CA GLU A 108 -3.41 -19.80 -12.18
C GLU A 108 -2.19 -19.83 -13.11
N GLY A 109 -1.01 -19.58 -12.55
CA GLY A 109 0.25 -19.55 -13.28
C GLY A 109 0.69 -18.13 -13.67
N ASN A 110 1.14 -17.95 -14.92
CA ASN A 110 1.89 -16.76 -15.34
C ASN A 110 1.10 -15.45 -15.23
N VAL A 111 -0.23 -15.48 -15.45
CA VAL A 111 -1.08 -14.28 -15.42
C VAL A 111 -1.27 -13.80 -13.99
N LYS A 112 -1.79 -14.68 -13.13
CA LYS A 112 -1.99 -14.38 -11.70
C LYS A 112 -0.68 -14.05 -11.00
N GLY A 113 0.37 -14.84 -11.24
CA GLY A 113 1.69 -14.56 -10.66
C GLY A 113 2.28 -13.23 -11.10
N ALA A 114 2.08 -12.80 -12.36
CA ALA A 114 2.54 -11.49 -12.82
C ALA A 114 1.75 -10.35 -12.18
N TYR A 115 0.44 -10.52 -12.02
CA TYR A 115 -0.41 -9.57 -11.30
C TYR A 115 0.00 -9.42 -9.83
N GLU A 116 0.12 -10.53 -9.11
CA GLU A 116 0.53 -10.55 -7.69
C GLU A 116 1.91 -9.91 -7.50
N THR A 117 2.89 -10.32 -8.33
CA THR A 117 4.24 -9.73 -8.32
C THR A 117 4.20 -8.23 -8.59
N LEU A 118 3.32 -7.77 -9.49
CA LEU A 118 3.15 -6.34 -9.73
C LEU A 118 2.60 -5.65 -8.48
N ARG A 119 1.58 -6.20 -7.82
CA ARG A 119 0.95 -5.61 -6.64
C ARG A 119 1.88 -5.54 -5.42
N GLU A 120 2.88 -6.41 -5.34
CA GLU A 120 3.94 -6.33 -4.32
C GLU A 120 4.83 -5.08 -4.45
N ASP A 121 4.96 -4.49 -5.64
CA ASP A 121 5.74 -3.28 -5.86
C ASP A 121 4.98 -2.06 -5.29
N PRO A 122 5.50 -1.37 -4.24
CA PRO A 122 4.84 -0.20 -3.66
C PRO A 122 4.69 0.98 -4.64
N SER A 123 5.37 0.93 -5.79
CA SER A 123 5.33 1.90 -6.87
C SER A 123 4.65 1.39 -8.14
N TRP A 124 3.95 0.25 -8.11
CA TRP A 124 3.29 -0.36 -9.28
C TRP A 124 2.37 0.61 -10.03
N TRP A 125 1.72 1.53 -9.31
CA TRP A 125 0.78 2.48 -9.89
C TRP A 125 1.47 3.66 -10.59
N LEU A 126 2.79 3.83 -10.46
CA LEU A 126 3.62 4.84 -11.13
C LEU A 126 4.15 4.36 -12.49
N ARG A 127 3.69 3.21 -12.97
CA ARG A 127 4.06 2.67 -14.27
C ARG A 127 3.79 3.65 -15.40
N LYS A 128 4.68 3.67 -16.39
CA LYS A 128 4.62 4.58 -17.55
C LYS A 128 3.27 4.51 -18.27
N GLU A 129 2.65 3.33 -18.33
CA GLU A 129 1.35 3.12 -18.96
C GLU A 129 0.25 3.88 -18.22
N LEU A 130 0.21 3.77 -16.89
CA LEU A 130 -0.77 4.44 -16.04
C LEU A 130 -0.52 5.96 -15.97
N VAL A 131 0.75 6.38 -16.02
CA VAL A 131 1.12 7.79 -16.16
C VAL A 131 0.61 8.35 -17.49
N ARG A 132 0.86 7.65 -18.60
CA ARG A 132 0.38 8.05 -19.93
C ARG A 132 -1.13 8.11 -19.98
N GLU A 133 -1.81 7.15 -19.37
CA GLU A 133 -3.27 7.16 -19.26
C GLU A 133 -3.73 8.38 -18.46
N CYS A 134 -3.12 8.68 -17.32
CA CYS A 134 -3.41 9.90 -16.57
C CYS A 134 -3.20 11.18 -17.40
N ILE A 135 -2.15 11.24 -18.22
CA ILE A 135 -1.88 12.39 -19.11
C ILE A 135 -2.94 12.48 -20.22
N ALA A 136 -3.30 11.38 -20.86
CA ALA A 136 -4.19 11.34 -22.02
C ALA A 136 -5.59 11.90 -21.72
N ARG A 137 -6.11 11.65 -20.50
CA ARG A 137 -7.38 12.20 -20.00
C ARG A 137 -7.23 13.56 -19.31
N GLY A 138 -6.10 14.24 -19.50
CA GLY A 138 -5.85 15.58 -18.96
C GLY A 138 -5.74 15.62 -17.43
N GLY A 139 -5.27 14.55 -16.79
CA GLY A 139 -5.15 14.43 -15.34
C GLY A 139 -3.98 15.21 -14.71
N CYS A 140 -3.75 14.99 -13.41
CA CYS A 140 -2.68 15.64 -12.63
C CYS A 140 -1.29 15.51 -13.27
N CYS A 141 -1.00 14.39 -13.94
CA CYS A 141 0.32 14.15 -14.56
C CYS A 141 0.59 15.11 -15.73
N ALA A 142 -0.43 15.48 -16.52
CA ALA A 142 -0.29 16.49 -17.55
C ALA A 142 -0.01 17.88 -16.96
N ARG A 143 -0.66 18.19 -15.82
CA ARG A 143 -0.50 19.47 -15.10
C ARG A 143 0.75 19.55 -14.22
N ARG A 144 1.48 18.45 -14.04
CA ARG A 144 2.69 18.35 -13.21
C ARG A 144 2.51 18.87 -11.77
N CYS A 145 1.31 18.70 -11.18
CA CYS A 145 1.05 19.20 -9.83
C CYS A 145 1.64 18.31 -8.71
N GLY A 146 2.30 17.19 -9.05
CA GLY A 146 2.88 16.24 -8.10
C GLY A 146 1.89 15.45 -7.26
N CYS A 147 0.57 15.63 -7.48
CA CYS A 147 -0.49 15.02 -6.65
C CYS A 147 -0.49 13.48 -6.71
N CYS A 148 -0.11 12.92 -7.85
CA CYS A 148 -0.09 11.48 -8.05
C CYS A 148 1.07 10.88 -7.26
N GLU A 149 2.31 11.31 -7.52
CA GLU A 149 3.53 10.84 -6.85
C GLU A 149 3.50 11.02 -5.33
N ASN A 150 3.02 12.16 -4.86
CA ASN A 150 2.99 12.50 -3.44
C ASN A 150 1.74 12.00 -2.72
N ARG A 151 0.97 11.08 -3.33
CA ARG A 151 -0.24 10.58 -2.70
C ARG A 151 0.14 9.71 -1.51
N SER A 152 0.18 10.35 -0.34
CA SER A 152 0.24 9.76 0.98
C SER A 152 -1.06 8.99 1.23
N LEU A 153 -1.17 7.81 0.65
CA LEU A 153 -2.21 6.89 1.02
C LEU A 153 -1.70 6.08 2.21
N ASP A 154 -2.59 5.91 3.18
CA ASP A 154 -2.36 4.94 4.22
C ASP A 154 -2.14 3.59 3.55
N ARG A 155 -0.89 3.10 3.62
CA ARG A 155 -0.47 1.85 3.00
C ARG A 155 -1.19 0.64 3.61
N SER A 156 -1.90 0.83 4.73
CA SER A 156 -2.74 -0.20 5.34
C SER A 156 -3.83 -0.70 4.40
N LYS A 157 -4.31 0.13 3.45
CA LYS A 157 -5.47 -0.21 2.62
C LYS A 157 -5.18 -1.10 1.41
N GLY A 158 -3.92 -1.30 0.98
CA GLY A 158 -3.56 -2.20 -0.14
C GLY A 158 -4.10 -1.80 -1.53
N HIS A 159 -5.41 -1.59 -1.67
CA HIS A 159 -6.11 -1.05 -2.81
C HIS A 159 -6.29 0.47 -2.75
N GLY A 160 -6.83 1.05 -3.83
CA GLY A 160 -7.08 2.49 -3.92
C GLY A 160 -5.81 3.33 -4.16
N LEU A 161 -4.65 2.70 -4.32
CA LEU A 161 -3.41 3.35 -4.71
C LEU A 161 -3.38 3.65 -6.21
N GLY A 162 -3.15 4.91 -6.58
CA GLY A 162 -2.72 5.25 -7.93
C GLY A 162 -3.00 6.66 -8.41
N HIS A 163 -2.96 6.81 -9.73
CA HIS A 163 -3.18 8.08 -10.41
C HIS A 163 -4.58 8.65 -10.16
N CYS A 164 -4.70 9.97 -10.29
CA CYS A 164 -5.96 10.67 -10.07
C CYS A 164 -7.09 10.10 -10.94
N THR A 165 -8.27 10.02 -10.35
CA THR A 165 -9.54 9.91 -11.07
C THR A 165 -10.13 11.32 -11.18
N SER A 166 -11.36 11.43 -11.69
CA SER A 166 -12.13 12.68 -11.65
C SER A 166 -12.38 13.17 -10.21
N ALA A 167 -12.41 12.29 -9.21
CA ALA A 167 -12.57 12.66 -7.80
C ALA A 167 -11.33 13.32 -7.16
N CYS A 168 -10.20 13.38 -7.85
CA CYS A 168 -9.02 14.02 -7.27
C CYS A 168 -9.28 15.52 -7.03
N HIS A 169 -9.03 16.00 -5.82
CA HIS A 169 -9.16 17.42 -5.47
C HIS A 169 -8.49 18.40 -6.46
N CYS A 170 -7.31 18.04 -7.00
CA CYS A 170 -6.62 18.86 -8.00
C CYS A 170 -7.27 18.85 -9.38
N CYS A 171 -8.02 17.79 -9.72
CA CYS A 171 -8.85 17.72 -10.93
C CYS A 171 -10.20 18.39 -10.70
N ALA A 172 -10.78 18.22 -9.52
CA ALA A 172 -12.05 18.82 -9.15
C ALA A 172 -11.96 20.34 -9.15
N LYS A 173 -10.87 20.95 -8.63
CA LYS A 173 -10.70 22.42 -8.58
C LYS A 173 -10.76 23.16 -9.93
N THR A 174 -10.51 22.48 -11.04
CA THR A 174 -10.59 23.10 -12.38
C THR A 174 -12.02 23.11 -12.94
N GLY A 175 -12.99 22.62 -12.17
CA GLY A 175 -14.42 22.81 -12.43
C GLY A 175 -15.20 22.98 -11.11
N GLU A 176 -16.48 23.29 -11.20
CA GLU A 176 -17.38 23.30 -10.04
C GLU A 176 -17.83 21.86 -9.71
N TRP A 177 -16.87 20.94 -9.57
CA TRP A 177 -17.13 19.51 -9.47
C TRP A 177 -17.30 19.10 -8.01
N TRP A 178 -18.52 19.19 -7.50
CA TRP A 178 -18.97 18.34 -6.41
C TRP A 178 -19.37 16.97 -6.98
N VAL A 179 -18.88 15.90 -6.34
CA VAL A 179 -19.29 14.55 -6.70
C VAL A 179 -20.73 14.36 -6.24
N THR A 180 -21.69 14.41 -7.17
CA THR A 180 -23.00 13.82 -6.94
C THR A 180 -22.93 12.31 -7.20
N THR A 181 -23.89 11.57 -6.66
CA THR A 181 -23.99 10.11 -6.87
C THR A 181 -24.18 9.79 -8.36
N GLU A 182 -24.93 10.61 -9.09
CA GLU A 182 -25.17 10.44 -10.53
C GLU A 182 -23.88 10.62 -11.33
N ARG A 183 -23.08 11.65 -11.03
CA ARG A 183 -21.82 11.88 -11.74
C ARG A 183 -20.77 10.83 -11.41
N ARG A 184 -20.82 10.25 -10.20
CA ARG A 184 -20.01 9.08 -9.82
C ARG A 184 -20.36 7.90 -10.72
N ALA A 185 -21.64 7.56 -10.85
CA ALA A 185 -22.10 6.46 -11.69
C ALA A 185 -21.67 6.67 -13.16
N GLU A 186 -21.91 7.85 -13.72
CA GLU A 186 -21.56 8.15 -15.13
C GLU A 186 -20.06 7.97 -15.42
N MET A 187 -19.18 8.43 -14.51
CA MET A 187 -17.74 8.28 -14.70
C MET A 187 -17.27 6.82 -14.64
N ILE A 188 -17.95 6.01 -13.85
CA ILE A 188 -17.70 4.58 -13.70
C ILE A 188 -18.23 3.83 -14.93
N ASP A 189 -19.39 4.23 -15.45
CA ASP A 189 -20.02 3.66 -16.64
C ASP A 189 -19.17 3.92 -17.89
N ILE A 190 -18.67 5.14 -18.09
CA ILE A 190 -17.79 5.48 -19.24
C ILE A 190 -16.55 4.57 -19.28
N LEU A 191 -15.96 4.29 -18.12
CA LEU A 191 -14.84 3.36 -18.03
C LEU A 191 -15.28 1.93 -18.34
N GLY A 192 -16.41 1.49 -17.77
CA GLY A 192 -17.00 0.19 -18.05
C GLY A 192 -17.24 -0.03 -19.54
N ASP A 193 -17.86 0.94 -20.23
CA ASP A 193 -18.12 0.89 -21.67
C ASP A 193 -16.83 0.77 -22.48
N SER A 194 -15.79 1.51 -22.08
CA SER A 194 -14.48 1.47 -22.75
C SER A 194 -13.79 0.11 -22.58
N LEU A 195 -13.89 -0.50 -21.39
CA LEU A 195 -13.32 -1.82 -21.08
C LEU A 195 -14.08 -2.97 -21.76
N HIS A 196 -15.38 -2.81 -21.97
CA HIS A 196 -16.25 -3.82 -22.59
C HIS A 196 -16.51 -3.57 -24.09
N SER A 197 -15.82 -2.59 -24.68
CA SER A 197 -15.89 -2.26 -26.09
C SER A 197 -15.63 -3.48 -26.99
N ARG A 198 -16.25 -3.49 -28.18
CA ARG A 198 -15.96 -4.48 -29.23
C ARG A 198 -14.54 -4.35 -29.76
N ASP A 199 -13.96 -3.16 -29.66
CA ASP A 199 -12.56 -2.91 -29.94
C ASP A 199 -11.73 -3.24 -28.68
N PRO A 200 -10.87 -4.28 -28.74
CA PRO A 200 -10.06 -4.67 -27.59
C PRO A 200 -8.94 -3.68 -27.27
N GLU A 201 -8.64 -2.68 -28.11
CA GLU A 201 -7.42 -1.86 -27.97
C GLU A 201 -7.29 -1.23 -26.58
N TYR A 202 -8.37 -0.63 -26.06
CA TYR A 202 -8.35 -0.01 -24.73
C TYR A 202 -8.14 -1.04 -23.63
N LEU A 203 -8.87 -2.16 -23.67
CA LEU A 203 -8.72 -3.23 -22.69
C LEU A 203 -7.33 -3.84 -22.72
N VAL A 204 -6.78 -4.14 -23.90
CA VAL A 204 -5.42 -4.70 -24.06
C VAL A 204 -4.39 -3.74 -23.49
N LYS A 205 -4.46 -2.46 -23.84
CA LYS A 205 -3.56 -1.43 -23.31
C LYS A 205 -3.59 -1.37 -21.78
N MET A 206 -4.79 -1.43 -21.19
CA MET A 206 -4.94 -1.39 -19.74
C MET A 206 -4.51 -2.72 -19.09
N ALA A 207 -4.79 -3.86 -19.72
CA ALA A 207 -4.36 -5.17 -19.24
C ALA A 207 -2.83 -5.27 -19.24
N ASP A 208 -2.13 -4.80 -20.28
CA ASP A 208 -0.68 -4.75 -20.28
C ASP A 208 -0.13 -3.91 -19.12
N ALA A 209 -0.80 -2.82 -18.75
CA ALA A 209 -0.40 -2.00 -17.61
C ALA A 209 -0.52 -2.74 -16.25
N PHE A 210 -1.47 -3.66 -16.13
CA PHE A 210 -1.80 -4.37 -14.88
C PHE A 210 -1.21 -5.77 -14.76
N PHE A 211 -0.88 -6.42 -15.88
CA PHE A 211 -0.42 -7.82 -15.84
C PHE A 211 0.91 -8.03 -16.57
N GLU A 212 1.38 -7.12 -17.43
CA GLU A 212 2.68 -7.31 -18.07
C GLU A 212 3.79 -7.09 -17.03
N PRO A 213 4.72 -8.05 -16.84
CA PRO A 213 5.83 -7.89 -15.92
C PRO A 213 6.69 -6.70 -16.32
N GLN A 214 7.00 -5.83 -15.37
CA GLN A 214 8.00 -4.79 -15.59
C GLN A 214 9.31 -5.46 -15.97
N LYS A 215 9.85 -5.14 -17.16
CA LYS A 215 11.26 -5.41 -17.46
C LYS A 215 12.06 -4.58 -16.47
N LYS A 216 12.47 -5.18 -15.34
CA LYS A 216 13.23 -4.51 -14.29
C LYS A 216 14.34 -3.71 -14.95
N SER A 217 14.24 -2.38 -14.90
CA SER A 217 15.30 -1.53 -15.40
C SER A 217 16.58 -1.90 -14.65
N ALA A 218 17.74 -1.72 -15.29
CA ALA A 218 19.02 -1.94 -14.61
C ALA A 218 19.09 -1.16 -13.28
N LEU A 219 18.44 0.02 -13.24
CA LEU A 219 18.27 0.84 -12.04
C LEU A 219 17.42 0.17 -10.95
N ALA A 220 16.29 -0.46 -11.29
CA ALA A 220 15.44 -1.16 -10.33
C ALA A 220 16.16 -2.38 -9.73
N LYS A 221 16.96 -3.09 -10.54
CA LYS A 221 17.82 -4.19 -10.04
C LYS A 221 18.91 -3.69 -9.08
N LEU A 222 19.44 -2.49 -9.34
CA LEU A 222 20.41 -1.82 -8.46
C LEU A 222 19.77 -1.32 -7.17
N SER A 223 18.58 -0.72 -7.22
CA SER A 223 17.87 -0.24 -6.04
C SER A 223 17.44 -1.37 -5.11
N GLU A 224 16.94 -2.50 -5.64
CA GLU A 224 16.64 -3.69 -4.85
C GLU A 224 17.88 -4.24 -4.13
N ARG A 225 19.02 -4.32 -4.82
CA ARG A 225 20.30 -4.72 -4.20
C ARG A 225 20.69 -3.77 -3.07
N LEU A 226 20.51 -2.46 -3.26
CA LEU A 226 20.83 -1.45 -2.26
C LEU A 226 19.90 -1.53 -1.04
N VAL A 227 18.59 -1.64 -1.27
CA VAL A 227 17.58 -1.81 -0.21
C VAL A 227 17.84 -3.07 0.60
N ARG A 228 18.22 -4.19 -0.04
CA ARG A 228 18.57 -5.43 0.64
C ARG A 228 19.82 -5.28 1.53
N LYS A 229 20.84 -4.57 1.05
CA LYS A 229 22.04 -4.23 1.83
C LYS A 229 21.72 -3.32 3.03
N VAL A 230 20.83 -2.35 2.85
CA VAL A 230 20.42 -1.46 3.95
C VAL A 230 19.60 -2.23 5.01
N LYS A 231 18.65 -3.08 4.60
CA LYS A 231 17.86 -3.88 5.53
C LYS A 231 18.72 -4.84 6.36
N THR A 232 19.68 -5.50 5.73
CA THR A 232 20.63 -6.40 6.42
C THR A 232 21.50 -5.61 7.40
N GLY A 233 22.07 -4.48 6.99
CA GLY A 233 22.85 -3.62 7.89
C GLY A 233 22.05 -3.06 9.09
N ILE A 234 20.76 -2.74 8.91
CA ILE A 234 19.89 -2.32 10.02
C ILE A 234 19.61 -3.47 10.99
N ALA A 235 19.40 -4.70 10.50
CA ALA A 235 19.20 -5.86 11.34
C ALA A 235 20.44 -6.16 12.19
N GLU A 236 21.63 -6.19 11.57
CA GLU A 236 22.91 -6.35 12.27
C GLU A 236 23.14 -5.25 13.32
N TRP A 237 22.79 -4.00 12.99
CA TRP A 237 22.92 -2.89 13.94
C TRP A 237 21.98 -3.03 15.15
N ARG A 238 20.74 -3.51 14.95
CA ARG A 238 19.77 -3.75 16.03
C ARG A 238 20.24 -4.86 16.96
N GLU A 239 20.76 -5.96 16.41
CA GLU A 239 21.31 -7.08 17.17
C GLU A 239 22.49 -6.62 18.04
N LYS A 240 23.48 -5.93 17.46
CA LYS A 240 24.60 -5.33 18.21
C LYS A 240 24.15 -4.34 19.28
N ARG A 241 23.02 -3.66 19.08
CA ARG A 241 22.47 -2.74 20.09
C ARG A 241 21.84 -3.49 21.26
N LEU A 242 21.12 -4.59 21.00
CA LEU A 242 20.56 -5.46 22.03
C LEU A 242 21.65 -6.11 22.87
N GLU A 243 22.71 -6.63 22.22
CA GLU A 243 23.89 -7.17 22.92
C GLU A 243 24.51 -6.15 23.89
N ARG A 244 24.71 -4.90 23.43
CA ARG A 244 25.22 -3.82 24.29
C ARG A 244 24.29 -3.51 25.47
N MET A 245 22.97 -3.59 25.28
CA MET A 245 22.02 -3.40 26.38
C MET A 245 22.08 -4.55 27.38
N HIS A 246 22.19 -5.79 26.91
CA HIS A 246 22.33 -6.97 27.76
C HIS A 246 23.63 -6.90 28.58
N LEU A 247 24.76 -6.53 27.96
CA LEU A 247 26.03 -6.35 28.66
C LEU A 247 25.93 -5.31 29.78
N LYS A 248 25.29 -4.16 29.53
CA LYS A 248 25.06 -3.14 30.56
C LYS A 248 24.19 -3.64 31.71
N GLN A 249 23.20 -4.49 31.42
CA GLN A 249 22.34 -5.08 32.44
C GLN A 249 23.12 -6.10 33.29
N ILE A 250 23.96 -6.92 32.66
CA ILE A 250 24.85 -7.86 33.35
C ILE A 250 25.83 -7.11 34.26
N GLU A 251 26.48 -6.06 33.77
CA GLU A 251 27.37 -5.21 34.59
C GLU A 251 26.65 -4.60 35.80
N LYS A 252 25.40 -4.18 35.62
CA LYS A 252 24.57 -3.65 36.70
C LYS A 252 24.28 -4.71 37.76
N LEU A 253 23.90 -5.92 37.35
CA LEU A 253 23.67 -7.03 38.27
C LEU A 253 24.95 -7.44 39.00
N HIS A 254 26.08 -7.49 38.28
CA HIS A 254 27.38 -7.81 38.85
C HIS A 254 27.80 -6.78 39.92
N ARG A 255 27.54 -5.48 39.70
CA ARG A 255 27.76 -4.44 40.73
C ARG A 255 26.91 -4.65 41.97
N VAL A 256 25.64 -5.02 41.82
CA VAL A 256 24.75 -5.29 42.96
C VAL A 256 25.24 -6.50 43.76
N GLU A 257 25.70 -7.56 43.09
CA GLU A 257 26.19 -8.76 43.78
C GLU A 257 27.52 -8.50 44.51
N ILE A 258 28.44 -7.73 43.91
CA ILE A 258 29.67 -7.29 44.59
C ILE A 258 29.34 -6.54 45.88
N GLU A 259 28.37 -5.62 45.83
CA GLU A 259 27.99 -4.83 47.01
C GLU A 259 27.29 -5.69 48.08
N ARG A 260 26.50 -6.68 47.66
CA ARG A 260 25.90 -7.67 48.56
C ARG A 260 26.96 -8.49 49.28
N VAL A 261 27.98 -8.97 48.58
CA VAL A 261 29.10 -9.73 49.16
C VAL A 261 29.84 -8.88 50.19
N ARG A 262 30.19 -7.63 49.85
CA ARG A 262 30.84 -6.68 50.78
C ARG A 262 30.02 -6.47 52.06
N LEU A 263 28.70 -6.33 51.94
CA LEU A 263 27.82 -6.17 53.10
C LEU A 263 27.78 -7.42 53.98
N LEU A 264 27.89 -8.61 53.41
CA LEU A 264 27.99 -9.86 54.18
C LEU A 264 29.32 -9.94 54.92
N GLU A 265 30.44 -9.62 54.26
CA GLU A 265 31.78 -9.57 54.89
C GLU A 265 31.81 -8.57 56.08
N VAL A 266 31.24 -7.38 55.92
CA VAL A 266 31.13 -6.40 57.01
C VAL A 266 30.27 -6.92 58.17
N LYS A 267 29.16 -7.59 57.88
CA LYS A 267 28.31 -8.20 58.92
C LYS A 267 29.04 -9.30 59.69
N GLU A 268 29.80 -10.15 58.99
CA GLU A 268 30.60 -11.20 59.62
C GLU A 268 31.69 -10.60 60.52
N LEU A 269 32.38 -9.55 60.08
CA LEU A 269 33.36 -8.83 60.89
C LEU A 269 32.74 -8.17 62.13
N LEU A 270 31.55 -7.56 61.99
CA LEU A 270 30.84 -6.97 63.12
C LEU A 270 30.37 -8.02 64.12
N ALA A 271 29.86 -9.16 63.64
CA ALA A 271 29.47 -10.28 64.49
C ALA A 271 30.68 -10.86 65.24
N TYR A 272 31.82 -11.03 64.55
CA TYR A 272 33.06 -11.47 65.15
C TYR A 272 33.54 -10.50 66.24
N ASN A 273 33.55 -9.19 65.97
CA ASN A 273 33.94 -8.18 66.96
C ASN A 273 32.98 -8.13 68.15
N ALA A 274 31.67 -8.28 67.93
CA ALA A 274 30.69 -8.32 69.02
C ALA A 274 30.94 -9.49 69.97
N CYS A 275 31.25 -10.68 69.44
CA CYS A 275 31.63 -11.83 70.26
C CYS A 275 32.97 -11.62 70.98
N TYR A 276 33.94 -10.94 70.36
CA TYR A 276 35.27 -10.71 70.95
C TYR A 276 35.26 -9.67 72.09
N PHE A 277 34.30 -8.74 72.09
CA PHE A 277 34.17 -7.71 73.13
C PHE A 277 33.28 -8.12 74.32
N ASP A 278 32.56 -9.24 74.24
CA ASP A 278 31.68 -9.72 75.32
C ASP A 278 32.40 -10.62 76.36
N GLU A 279 33.66 -11.00 76.11
CA GLU A 279 34.42 -11.94 76.97
C GLU A 279 35.62 -11.32 77.70
N LYS A 280 35.69 -9.98 77.84
CA LYS A 280 36.69 -9.32 78.71
C LYS A 280 36.11 -8.22 79.58
N ASP A 281 35.63 -8.66 80.75
CA ASP A 281 35.78 -8.05 82.08
C ASP A 281 35.88 -6.54 82.20
N TRP A 282 34.92 -5.96 82.94
CA TRP A 282 35.21 -4.94 83.95
C TRP A 282 34.41 -5.23 85.23
N GLU A 283 34.77 -6.31 85.93
CA GLU A 283 34.81 -6.26 87.39
C GLU A 283 36.13 -5.58 87.82
N CYS A 284 36.06 -4.71 88.85
CA CYS A 284 37.12 -3.92 89.49
C CYS A 284 37.61 -2.65 88.77
N TRP A 285 37.09 -1.47 89.14
CA TRP A 285 37.67 -0.53 90.13
C TRP A 285 36.59 0.41 90.65
#